data_AF-A0A9D6ZGG0-F1
#
_entry.id   AF-A0A9D6ZGG0-F1
#
_cell.length_a   1.000
_cell.length_b   1.000
_cell.length_c   1.000
_cell.angle_alpha   90.00
_cell.angle_beta   90.00
_cell.angle_gamma   90.00
#
_symmetry.space_group_name_H-M   'P 1'
#
loop_
_entity.id
_entity.type
_entity.pdbx_description
1 polymer ?
#
loop_
_entity_poly.entity_id
_entity_poly.type
_entity_poly.pdbx_seq_one_letter_code
_entity_poly.pdbx_strand_id
1 'polypeptide(L)'
;MKALTIKVRLIITLAIAIVLLVAIGIMGIVGLGTVKEGLRTVYEDRTIPLDQVATIEQLILRNRLAIAVSLVTPTAEAIRKNTDEVEQNIAEIGKIWDAYMATYLTPEEKQIAEKFAADRKHFVVEGLKPAVAMLRTGKIEEAKAHVVNVVRPLYAPVGEGVQALVKLQLDVAKHEYESATDLYGTLRLSSIVSILIGVAVVLWMAWLLVRAIMDPLQQAVSVAGRIAGGELDHSIRVERNDELGELLNALRGMAEKLSQIVGEVRGASDSVSTSAREIAAGNDDLSQRTQEQASALEETASSMEQMTSTVKQNADNARQANHLAVGARSQAEKGGEVVMQAVSAMGAINASSRKIADIIGVIDEIAFQT
;
A
#
# COMPACT_ATOMS: atom_id res chain seq x y z
N MET A 1 4.41 -19.32 5.10
CA MET A 1 4.12 -18.07 4.36
C MET A 1 4.93 -16.84 4.85
N LYS A 2 6.06 -16.97 5.58
CA LYS A 2 6.85 -15.80 6.06
C LYS A 2 7.83 -15.21 5.02
N ALA A 3 7.93 -15.80 3.83
CA ALA A 3 8.95 -15.44 2.82
C ALA A 3 8.39 -14.82 1.51
N LEU A 4 7.08 -14.58 1.42
CA LEU A 4 6.47 -14.00 0.21
C LEU A 4 6.38 -12.49 0.32
N THR A 5 6.85 -11.78 -0.72
CA THR A 5 6.74 -10.33 -0.85
C THR A 5 5.29 -9.87 -0.95
N ILE A 6 5.02 -8.61 -0.61
CA ILE A 6 3.67 -8.02 -0.68
C ILE A 6 3.15 -8.06 -2.11
N LYS A 7 4.02 -7.75 -3.08
CA LYS A 7 3.70 -7.83 -4.51
C LYS A 7 3.16 -9.21 -4.90
N VAL A 8 3.83 -10.28 -4.48
CA VAL A 8 3.41 -11.65 -4.83
C VAL A 8 2.09 -12.01 -4.15
N ARG A 9 1.88 -11.61 -2.89
CA ARG A 9 0.60 -11.85 -2.20
C ARG A 9 -0.57 -11.15 -2.91
N LEU A 10 -0.40 -9.89 -3.30
CA LEU A 10 -1.41 -9.14 -4.07
C LEU A 10 -1.71 -9.81 -5.41
N ILE A 11 -0.68 -10.21 -6.17
CA ILE A 11 -0.85 -10.90 -7.45
C ILE A 11 -1.60 -12.23 -7.25
N ILE A 12 -1.25 -13.04 -6.25
CA ILE A 12 -1.94 -14.29 -5.95
C ILE A 12 -3.41 -14.04 -5.61
N THR A 13 -3.71 -13.04 -4.78
CA THR A 13 -5.10 -12.74 -4.40
C THR A 13 -5.94 -12.29 -5.58
N LEU A 14 -5.39 -11.44 -6.46
CA LEU A 14 -6.06 -10.99 -7.68
C LEU A 14 -6.22 -12.12 -8.69
N ALA A 15 -5.18 -12.95 -8.87
CA ALA A 15 -5.24 -14.10 -9.76
C ALA A 15 -6.32 -15.10 -9.32
N ILE A 16 -6.41 -15.40 -8.02
CA ILE A 16 -7.47 -16.27 -7.47
C ILE A 16 -8.85 -15.64 -7.71
N ALA A 17 -9.02 -14.35 -7.45
CA ALA A 17 -10.30 -13.66 -7.69
C ALA A 17 -10.71 -13.71 -9.17
N ILE A 18 -9.77 -13.50 -10.10
CA ILE A 18 -10.00 -13.59 -11.54
C ILE A 18 -10.37 -15.03 -11.94
N VAL A 19 -9.63 -16.03 -11.46
CA VAL A 19 -9.93 -17.44 -11.74
C VAL A 19 -11.32 -17.82 -11.24
N LEU A 20 -11.70 -17.39 -10.04
CA LEU A 20 -13.04 -17.61 -9.50
C LEU A 20 -14.12 -16.93 -10.34
N LEU A 21 -13.91 -15.68 -10.76
CA LEU A 21 -14.83 -14.97 -11.65
C LEU A 21 -15.01 -15.68 -13.00
N VAL A 22 -13.90 -16.10 -13.61
CA VAL A 22 -13.93 -16.84 -14.88
C VAL A 22 -14.63 -18.18 -14.71
N ALA A 23 -14.34 -18.93 -13.64
CA ALA A 23 -14.98 -20.21 -13.36
C ALA A 23 -16.51 -20.06 -13.18
N ILE A 24 -16.94 -19.07 -12.39
CA ILE A 24 -18.37 -18.76 -12.20
C ILE A 24 -19.01 -18.33 -13.53
N GLY A 25 -18.32 -17.50 -14.32
CA GLY A 25 -18.79 -17.08 -15.64
C GLY A 25 -18.97 -18.25 -16.61
N ILE A 26 -17.98 -19.16 -16.69
CA ILE A 26 -18.06 -20.38 -17.50
C ILE A 26 -19.23 -21.25 -17.06
N MET A 27 -19.40 -21.44 -15.74
CA MET A 27 -20.50 -22.24 -15.20
C MET A 27 -21.87 -21.64 -15.57
N GLY A 28 -22.01 -20.32 -15.53
CA GLY A 28 -23.21 -19.62 -15.97
C GLY A 28 -23.51 -19.80 -17.47
N ILE A 29 -22.49 -19.68 -18.32
CA ILE A 29 -22.63 -19.87 -19.78
C ILE A 29 -23.01 -21.31 -20.10
N VAL A 30 -22.34 -22.29 -19.49
CA VAL A 30 -22.66 -23.71 -19.66
C VAL A 30 -24.09 -24.00 -19.21
N GLY A 31 -24.51 -23.47 -18.05
CA GLY A 31 -25.88 -23.65 -17.56
C GLY A 31 -26.94 -23.08 -18.50
N LEU A 32 -26.70 -21.90 -19.07
CA LEU A 32 -27.60 -21.31 -20.09
C LEU A 32 -27.64 -22.14 -21.38
N GLY A 33 -26.51 -22.71 -21.80
CA GLY A 33 -26.43 -23.61 -22.96
C GLY A 33 -27.30 -24.86 -22.77
N THR A 34 -27.24 -25.48 -21.60
CA THR A 34 -28.07 -26.64 -21.26
C THR A 34 -29.56 -26.33 -21.26
N VAL A 35 -29.97 -25.19 -20.69
CA VAL A 35 -31.37 -24.76 -20.70
C VAL A 35 -31.87 -24.50 -22.11
N LYS A 36 -31.04 -23.85 -22.95
CA LYS A 36 -31.35 -23.63 -24.36
C LYS A 36 -31.59 -24.94 -25.10
N GLU A 37 -30.73 -25.94 -24.88
CA GLU A 37 -30.85 -27.24 -25.55
C GLU A 37 -32.11 -27.99 -25.10
N GLY A 38 -32.43 -28.01 -23.80
CA GLY A 38 -33.67 -28.59 -23.30
C GLY A 38 -34.93 -27.93 -23.88
N LEU A 39 -34.93 -26.58 -24.00
CA LEU A 39 -36.01 -25.86 -24.66
C LEU A 39 -36.12 -26.20 -26.15
N ARG A 40 -34.99 -26.36 -26.84
CA ARG A 40 -34.95 -26.76 -28.24
C ARG A 40 -35.61 -28.12 -28.42
N THR A 41 -35.26 -29.12 -27.60
CA THR A 41 -35.86 -30.46 -27.66
C THR A 41 -37.36 -30.44 -27.37
N VAL A 42 -37.82 -29.71 -26.35
CA VAL A 42 -39.26 -29.59 -26.06
C VAL A 42 -40.02 -28.93 -27.22
N TYR A 43 -39.42 -27.95 -27.91
CA TYR A 43 -40.06 -27.26 -29.02
C TYR A 43 -39.95 -28.03 -30.34
N GLU A 44 -38.74 -28.24 -30.84
CA GLU A 44 -38.46 -28.82 -32.15
C GLU A 44 -38.77 -30.32 -32.22
N ASP A 45 -38.43 -31.08 -31.17
CA ASP A 45 -38.54 -32.55 -31.19
C ASP A 45 -39.85 -33.08 -30.59
N ARG A 46 -40.64 -32.22 -29.94
CA ARG A 46 -41.90 -32.63 -29.28
C ARG A 46 -43.11 -31.78 -29.66
N THR A 47 -43.03 -30.47 -29.52
CA THR A 47 -44.19 -29.58 -29.79
C THR A 47 -44.55 -29.55 -31.28
N ILE A 48 -43.56 -29.44 -32.17
CA ILE A 48 -43.80 -29.47 -33.62
C ILE A 48 -44.36 -30.85 -34.07
N PRO A 49 -43.76 -31.99 -33.70
CA PRO A 49 -44.34 -33.31 -33.99
C PRO A 49 -45.75 -33.52 -33.44
N LEU A 50 -46.05 -33.00 -32.24
CA LEU A 50 -47.38 -33.05 -31.67
C LEU A 50 -48.41 -32.28 -32.53
N ASP A 51 -48.08 -31.09 -32.99
CA ASP A 51 -48.92 -30.30 -33.92
C ASP A 51 -49.11 -31.02 -35.26
N GLN A 52 -48.05 -31.65 -35.78
CA GLN A 52 -48.13 -32.46 -36.99
C GLN A 52 -49.11 -33.62 -36.83
N VAL A 53 -49.00 -34.40 -35.75
CA VAL A 53 -49.92 -35.53 -35.47
C VAL A 53 -51.36 -35.04 -35.29
N ALA A 54 -51.57 -33.92 -34.58
CA ALA A 54 -52.90 -33.32 -34.40
C ALA A 54 -53.51 -32.84 -35.73
N THR A 55 -52.70 -32.21 -36.59
CA THR A 55 -53.12 -31.79 -37.93
C THR A 55 -53.50 -32.99 -38.80
N ILE A 56 -52.72 -34.08 -38.72
CA ILE A 56 -53.04 -35.34 -39.41
C ILE A 56 -54.39 -35.88 -38.94
N GLU A 57 -54.64 -35.91 -37.63
CA GLU A 57 -55.93 -36.34 -37.07
C GLU A 57 -57.08 -35.50 -37.62
N GLN A 58 -56.93 -34.17 -37.60
CA GLN A 58 -57.93 -33.23 -38.10
C GLN A 58 -58.25 -33.49 -39.58
N LEU A 59 -57.23 -33.69 -40.43
CA LEU A 59 -57.42 -33.96 -41.85
C LEU A 59 -58.08 -35.32 -42.10
N ILE A 60 -57.75 -36.35 -41.31
CA ILE A 60 -58.42 -37.66 -41.40
C ILE A 60 -59.90 -37.56 -41.01
N LEU A 61 -60.21 -36.86 -39.92
CA LEU A 61 -61.60 -36.61 -39.51
C LEU A 61 -62.37 -35.81 -40.56
N ARG A 62 -61.72 -34.81 -41.16
CA ARG A 62 -62.29 -34.00 -42.24
C ARG A 62 -62.59 -34.84 -43.49
N ASN A 63 -61.73 -35.79 -43.85
CA ASN A 63 -61.99 -36.74 -44.93
C ASN A 63 -63.23 -37.59 -44.66
N ARG A 64 -63.36 -38.11 -43.44
CA ARG A 64 -64.53 -38.91 -43.03
C ARG A 64 -65.82 -38.08 -43.09
N LEU A 65 -65.76 -36.82 -42.64
CA LEU A 65 -66.88 -35.89 -42.71
C LEU A 65 -67.25 -35.57 -44.16
N ALA A 66 -66.28 -35.29 -45.03
CA ALA A 66 -66.51 -34.99 -46.45
C ALA A 66 -67.20 -36.16 -47.18
N ILE A 67 -66.77 -37.40 -46.90
CA ILE A 67 -67.44 -38.61 -47.41
C ILE A 67 -68.87 -38.73 -46.84
N ALA A 68 -69.05 -38.53 -45.54
CA ALA A 68 -70.37 -38.60 -44.89
C ALA A 68 -71.36 -37.56 -45.46
N VAL A 69 -70.93 -36.31 -45.65
CA VAL A 69 -71.74 -35.25 -46.27
C VAL A 69 -72.13 -35.63 -47.69
N SER A 70 -71.22 -36.23 -48.46
CA SER A 70 -71.50 -36.69 -49.83
C SER A 70 -72.52 -37.82 -49.90
N LEU A 71 -72.65 -38.62 -48.84
CA LEU A 71 -73.66 -39.68 -48.72
C LEU A 71 -75.02 -39.15 -48.26
N VAL A 72 -75.04 -38.12 -47.41
CA VAL A 72 -76.29 -37.50 -46.91
C VAL A 72 -76.90 -36.55 -47.94
N THR A 73 -76.05 -35.80 -48.65
CA THR A 73 -76.46 -34.82 -49.66
C THR A 73 -75.73 -35.10 -50.99
N PRO A 74 -76.14 -36.13 -51.76
CA PRO A 74 -75.42 -36.62 -52.92
C PRO A 74 -75.64 -35.76 -54.18
N THR A 75 -75.38 -34.45 -54.10
CA THR A 75 -75.36 -33.58 -55.29
C THR A 75 -74.03 -33.71 -56.02
N ALA A 76 -74.03 -33.57 -57.35
CA ALA A 76 -72.81 -33.68 -58.16
C ALA A 76 -71.74 -32.65 -57.75
N GLU A 77 -72.16 -31.45 -57.34
CA GLU A 77 -71.25 -30.42 -56.83
C GLU A 77 -70.63 -30.79 -55.48
N ALA A 78 -71.44 -31.25 -54.52
CA ALA A 78 -70.96 -31.66 -53.20
C ALA A 78 -70.01 -32.86 -53.31
N ILE A 79 -70.37 -33.87 -54.10
CA ILE A 79 -69.52 -35.05 -54.34
C ILE A 79 -68.18 -34.63 -54.92
N ARG A 80 -68.15 -33.81 -55.97
CA ARG A 80 -66.89 -33.35 -56.59
C ARG A 80 -66.04 -32.60 -55.57
N LYS A 81 -66.58 -31.56 -54.93
CA LYS A 81 -65.85 -30.75 -53.95
C LYS A 81 -65.27 -31.60 -52.81
N ASN A 82 -66.08 -32.45 -52.21
CA ASN A 82 -65.69 -33.25 -51.05
C ASN A 82 -64.69 -34.35 -51.43
N THR A 83 -64.84 -34.97 -52.61
CA THR A 83 -63.89 -36.00 -53.06
C THR A 83 -62.54 -35.41 -53.46
N ASP A 84 -62.53 -34.22 -54.06
CA ASP A 84 -61.30 -33.46 -54.34
C ASP A 84 -60.59 -33.06 -53.04
N GLU A 85 -61.33 -32.60 -52.04
CA GLU A 85 -60.80 -32.29 -50.70
C GLU A 85 -60.19 -33.53 -50.03
N VAL A 86 -60.83 -34.71 -50.15
CA VAL A 86 -60.28 -35.97 -49.61
C VAL A 86 -58.94 -36.32 -50.25
N GLU A 87 -58.82 -36.20 -51.57
CA GLU A 87 -57.56 -36.49 -52.28
C GLU A 87 -56.45 -35.50 -51.91
N GLN A 88 -56.78 -34.20 -51.81
CA GLN A 88 -55.85 -33.17 -51.35
C GLN A 88 -55.35 -33.45 -49.93
N ASN A 89 -56.26 -33.77 -49.01
CA ASN A 89 -55.91 -34.09 -47.63
C ASN A 89 -55.07 -35.36 -47.53
N ILE A 90 -55.34 -36.39 -48.35
CA ILE A 90 -54.52 -37.62 -48.39
C ILE A 90 -53.06 -37.29 -48.76
N ALA A 91 -52.87 -36.44 -49.77
CA ALA A 91 -51.54 -36.00 -50.20
C ALA A 91 -50.85 -35.13 -49.15
N GLU A 92 -51.58 -34.20 -48.54
CA GLU A 92 -51.03 -33.29 -47.52
C GLU A 92 -50.61 -34.02 -46.25
N ILE A 93 -51.45 -34.95 -45.76
CA ILE A 93 -51.07 -35.83 -44.64
C ILE A 93 -49.79 -36.61 -44.99
N GLY A 94 -49.62 -37.04 -46.24
CA GLY A 94 -48.40 -37.73 -46.67
C GLY A 94 -47.14 -36.87 -46.44
N LYS A 95 -47.19 -35.59 -46.85
CA LYS A 95 -46.07 -34.65 -46.64
C LYS A 95 -45.81 -34.39 -45.15
N ILE A 96 -46.87 -34.16 -44.37
CA ILE A 96 -46.74 -33.92 -42.92
C ILE A 96 -46.14 -35.15 -42.23
N TRP A 97 -46.56 -36.35 -42.64
CA TRP A 97 -46.04 -37.61 -42.11
C TRP A 97 -44.57 -37.84 -42.46
N ASP A 98 -44.15 -37.52 -43.69
CA ASP A 98 -42.73 -37.61 -44.08
C ASP A 98 -41.87 -36.63 -43.26
N ALA A 99 -42.37 -35.42 -42.99
CA ALA A 99 -41.70 -34.45 -42.13
C ALA A 99 -41.61 -34.94 -40.67
N TYR A 100 -42.70 -35.53 -40.14
CA TYR A 100 -42.74 -36.14 -38.81
C TYR A 100 -41.70 -37.26 -38.68
N MET A 101 -41.65 -38.19 -39.63
CA MET A 101 -40.72 -39.31 -39.64
C MET A 101 -39.25 -38.92 -39.83
N ALA A 102 -38.97 -37.68 -40.27
CA ALA A 102 -37.62 -37.14 -40.39
C ALA A 102 -37.09 -36.54 -39.08
N THR A 103 -37.93 -36.38 -38.06
CA THR A 103 -37.53 -35.89 -36.73
C THR A 103 -36.86 -37.00 -35.90
N TYR A 104 -36.36 -36.64 -34.71
CA TYR A 104 -35.85 -37.63 -33.77
C TYR A 104 -37.01 -38.42 -33.13
N LEU A 105 -37.16 -39.68 -33.52
CA LEU A 105 -38.12 -40.60 -32.91
C LEU A 105 -37.45 -41.46 -31.84
N THR A 106 -38.10 -41.58 -30.68
CA THR A 106 -37.70 -42.60 -29.70
C THR A 106 -37.94 -44.02 -30.25
N PRO A 107 -37.30 -45.06 -29.70
CA PRO A 107 -37.54 -46.44 -30.14
C PRO A 107 -39.01 -46.86 -30.08
N GLU A 108 -39.73 -46.45 -29.03
CA GLU A 108 -41.17 -46.71 -28.85
C GLU A 108 -41.99 -45.90 -29.85
N GLU A 109 -41.65 -44.63 -30.05
CA GLU A 109 -42.31 -43.74 -31.01
C GLU A 109 -42.23 -44.29 -32.43
N LYS A 110 -41.04 -44.76 -32.84
CA LYS A 110 -40.83 -45.35 -34.15
C LYS A 110 -41.74 -46.56 -34.38
N GLN A 111 -41.89 -47.43 -33.38
CA GLN A 111 -42.75 -48.61 -33.48
C GLN A 111 -44.23 -48.22 -33.66
N ILE A 112 -44.71 -47.25 -32.88
CA ILE A 112 -46.10 -46.77 -32.98
C ILE A 112 -46.31 -46.05 -34.31
N ALA A 113 -45.33 -45.26 -34.77
CA ALA A 113 -45.39 -44.52 -36.02
C ALA A 113 -45.43 -45.47 -37.24
N GLU A 114 -44.57 -46.50 -37.27
CA GLU A 114 -44.58 -47.51 -38.34
C GLU A 114 -45.91 -48.26 -38.40
N LYS A 115 -46.48 -48.61 -37.24
CA LYS A 115 -47.80 -49.22 -37.16
C LYS A 115 -48.89 -48.29 -37.68
N PHE A 116 -48.92 -47.04 -37.23
CA PHE A 116 -49.86 -46.03 -37.72
C PHE A 116 -49.75 -45.85 -39.24
N ALA A 117 -48.53 -45.80 -39.79
CA ALA A 117 -48.31 -45.66 -41.23
C ALA A 117 -48.89 -46.84 -42.01
N ALA A 118 -48.74 -48.07 -41.50
CA ALA A 118 -49.32 -49.27 -42.09
C ALA A 118 -50.86 -49.23 -42.02
N ASP A 119 -51.43 -48.97 -40.85
CA ASP A 119 -52.89 -48.91 -40.63
C ASP A 119 -53.52 -47.81 -41.51
N ARG A 120 -52.89 -46.63 -41.58
CA ARG A 120 -53.31 -45.53 -42.45
C ARG A 120 -53.26 -45.91 -43.92
N LYS A 121 -52.23 -46.63 -44.36
CA LYS A 121 -52.11 -47.09 -45.74
C LYS A 121 -53.28 -48.00 -46.11
N HIS A 122 -53.63 -48.96 -45.26
CA HIS A 122 -54.81 -49.80 -45.44
C HIS A 122 -56.09 -48.97 -45.48
N PHE A 123 -56.29 -48.07 -44.52
CA PHE A 123 -57.44 -47.15 -44.48
C PHE A 123 -57.60 -46.31 -45.75
N VAL A 124 -56.51 -45.80 -46.32
CA VAL A 124 -56.55 -44.98 -47.54
C VAL A 124 -56.80 -45.83 -48.78
N VAL A 125 -56.07 -46.93 -48.95
CA VAL A 125 -56.08 -47.75 -50.18
C VAL A 125 -57.36 -48.59 -50.28
N GLU A 126 -57.78 -49.21 -49.17
CA GLU A 126 -58.92 -50.12 -49.14
C GLU A 126 -60.22 -49.42 -48.73
N GLY A 127 -60.14 -48.27 -48.06
CA GLY A 127 -61.31 -47.51 -47.58
C GLY A 127 -61.58 -46.23 -48.36
N LEU A 128 -60.75 -45.19 -48.18
CA LEU A 128 -61.06 -43.85 -48.69
C LEU A 128 -61.07 -43.78 -50.22
N LYS A 129 -60.07 -44.36 -50.91
CA LYS A 129 -59.99 -44.30 -52.38
C LYS A 129 -61.16 -45.01 -53.07
N PRO A 130 -61.55 -46.25 -52.69
CA PRO A 130 -62.73 -46.88 -53.25
C PRO A 130 -64.02 -46.12 -52.97
N ALA A 131 -64.20 -45.58 -51.75
CA ALA A 131 -65.35 -44.74 -51.42
C ALA A 131 -65.45 -43.50 -52.34
N VAL A 132 -64.33 -42.80 -52.56
CA VAL A 132 -64.24 -41.66 -53.50
C VAL A 132 -64.62 -42.09 -54.92
N ALA A 133 -64.10 -43.22 -55.40
CA ALA A 133 -64.42 -43.72 -56.75
C ALA A 133 -65.91 -44.09 -56.91
N MET A 134 -66.51 -44.74 -55.92
CA MET A 134 -67.95 -45.06 -55.93
C MET A 134 -68.81 -43.79 -55.92
N LEU A 135 -68.47 -42.80 -55.10
CA LEU A 135 -69.16 -41.50 -55.06
C LEU A 135 -69.07 -40.78 -56.42
N ARG A 136 -67.87 -40.68 -57.01
CA ARG A 136 -67.65 -40.00 -58.31
C ARG A 136 -68.36 -40.70 -59.47
N THR A 137 -68.59 -42.01 -59.38
CA THR A 137 -69.33 -42.80 -60.38
C THR A 137 -70.83 -42.90 -60.10
N GLY A 138 -71.35 -42.19 -59.09
CA GLY A 138 -72.77 -42.14 -58.75
C GLY A 138 -73.31 -43.36 -58.00
N LYS A 139 -72.43 -44.27 -57.56
CA LYS A 139 -72.79 -45.52 -56.85
C LYS A 139 -72.97 -45.28 -55.35
N ILE A 140 -73.99 -44.49 -54.98
CA ILE A 140 -74.16 -44.00 -53.60
C ILE A 140 -74.43 -45.11 -52.58
N GLU A 141 -75.29 -46.09 -52.89
CA GLU A 141 -75.57 -47.19 -51.96
C GLU A 141 -74.38 -48.14 -51.76
N GLU A 142 -73.60 -48.42 -52.82
CA GLU A 142 -72.34 -49.16 -52.71
C GLU A 142 -71.34 -48.40 -51.82
N ALA A 143 -71.21 -47.08 -52.02
CA ALA A 143 -70.35 -46.23 -51.21
C ALA A 143 -70.78 -46.23 -49.72
N LYS A 144 -72.09 -46.18 -49.46
CA LYS A 144 -72.64 -46.23 -48.10
C LYS A 144 -72.32 -47.54 -47.40
N ALA A 145 -72.54 -48.68 -48.07
CA ALA A 145 -72.20 -50.00 -47.55
C ALA A 145 -70.70 -50.12 -47.29
N HIS A 146 -69.87 -49.64 -48.22
CA HIS A 146 -68.43 -49.64 -48.09
C HIS A 146 -67.93 -48.77 -46.92
N VAL A 147 -68.54 -47.60 -46.70
CA VAL A 147 -68.19 -46.75 -45.55
C VAL A 147 -68.49 -47.43 -44.23
N VAL A 148 -69.64 -48.11 -44.11
CA VAL A 148 -70.02 -48.80 -42.87
C VAL A 148 -69.15 -50.03 -42.62
N ASN A 149 -68.90 -50.83 -43.64
CA ASN A 149 -68.27 -52.14 -43.50
C ASN A 149 -66.75 -52.14 -43.63
N VAL A 150 -66.17 -51.11 -44.26
CA VAL A 150 -64.72 -51.04 -44.54
C VAL A 150 -64.10 -49.78 -43.94
N VAL A 151 -64.58 -48.59 -44.29
CA VAL A 151 -63.97 -47.33 -43.83
C VAL A 151 -64.04 -47.18 -42.31
N ARG A 152 -65.18 -47.46 -41.69
CA ARG A 152 -65.34 -47.34 -40.22
C ARG A 152 -64.43 -48.31 -39.46
N PRO A 153 -64.39 -49.63 -39.76
CA PRO A 153 -63.46 -50.55 -39.11
C PRO A 153 -61.99 -50.20 -39.33
N LEU A 154 -61.60 -49.81 -40.55
CA LEU A 154 -60.21 -49.45 -40.85
C LEU A 154 -59.78 -48.14 -40.19
N TYR A 155 -60.70 -47.25 -39.79
CA TYR A 155 -60.35 -46.04 -39.03
C TYR A 155 -59.99 -46.34 -37.57
N ALA A 156 -60.59 -47.35 -36.94
CA ALA A 156 -60.36 -47.63 -35.52
C ALA A 156 -58.87 -47.75 -35.15
N PRO A 157 -58.05 -48.60 -35.82
CA PRO A 157 -56.62 -48.69 -35.51
C PRO A 157 -55.85 -47.42 -35.88
N VAL A 158 -56.30 -46.66 -36.90
CA VAL A 158 -55.69 -45.37 -37.25
C VAL A 158 -55.91 -44.34 -36.14
N GLY A 159 -57.13 -44.24 -35.61
CA GLY A 159 -57.46 -43.33 -34.51
C GLY A 159 -56.73 -43.70 -33.22
N GLU A 160 -56.64 -45.00 -32.90
CA GLU A 160 -55.85 -45.49 -31.76
C GLU A 160 -54.35 -45.16 -31.93
N GLY A 161 -53.81 -45.32 -33.13
CA GLY A 161 -52.42 -44.98 -33.45
C GLY A 161 -52.12 -43.49 -33.26
N VAL A 162 -52.98 -42.59 -33.75
CA VAL A 162 -52.84 -41.15 -33.52
C VAL A 162 -52.86 -40.81 -32.03
N GLN A 163 -53.83 -41.34 -31.28
CA GLN A 163 -53.93 -41.08 -29.84
C GLN A 163 -52.70 -41.59 -29.08
N ALA A 164 -52.18 -42.75 -29.46
CA ALA A 164 -50.95 -43.29 -28.89
C ALA A 164 -49.75 -42.37 -29.18
N LEU A 165 -49.61 -41.85 -30.41
CA LEU A 165 -48.55 -40.89 -30.76
C LEU A 165 -48.69 -39.57 -29.98
N VAL A 166 -49.89 -38.99 -29.92
CA VAL A 166 -50.16 -37.77 -29.15
C VAL A 166 -49.78 -37.95 -27.68
N LYS A 167 -50.23 -39.06 -27.07
CA LYS A 167 -49.93 -39.38 -25.69
C LYS A 167 -48.42 -39.53 -25.46
N LEU A 168 -47.74 -40.26 -26.35
CA LEU A 168 -46.30 -40.45 -26.26
C LEU A 168 -45.55 -39.12 -26.36
N GLN A 169 -45.93 -38.24 -27.30
CA GLN A 169 -45.29 -36.92 -27.40
C GLN A 169 -45.45 -36.10 -26.11
N LEU A 170 -46.64 -36.14 -25.50
CA LEU A 170 -46.89 -35.46 -24.22
C LEU A 170 -46.08 -36.07 -23.07
N ASP A 171 -46.03 -37.40 -22.98
CA ASP A 171 -45.30 -38.10 -21.92
C ASP A 171 -43.78 -37.86 -22.04
N VAL A 172 -43.23 -37.92 -23.26
CA VAL A 172 -41.82 -37.62 -23.50
C VAL A 172 -41.52 -36.14 -23.29
N ALA A 173 -42.36 -35.22 -23.77
CA ALA A 173 -42.18 -33.78 -23.53
C ALA A 173 -42.17 -33.45 -22.02
N LYS A 174 -43.06 -34.09 -21.25
CA LYS A 174 -43.09 -33.94 -19.80
C LYS A 174 -41.81 -34.46 -19.16
N HIS A 175 -41.33 -35.63 -19.56
CA HIS A 175 -40.08 -36.19 -19.04
C HIS A 175 -38.86 -35.30 -19.36
N GLU A 176 -38.77 -34.77 -20.58
CA GLU A 176 -37.71 -33.82 -20.98
C GLU A 176 -37.78 -32.53 -20.16
N TYR A 177 -38.99 -31.99 -19.93
CA TYR A 177 -39.18 -30.80 -19.10
C TYR A 177 -38.79 -31.04 -17.63
N GLU A 178 -39.20 -32.15 -17.03
CA GLU A 178 -38.84 -32.53 -15.66
C GLU A 178 -37.33 -32.72 -15.53
N SER A 179 -36.71 -33.44 -16.48
CA SER A 179 -35.26 -33.65 -16.53
C SER A 179 -34.48 -32.33 -16.65
N ALA A 180 -34.94 -31.42 -17.52
CA ALA A 180 -34.34 -30.10 -17.68
C ALA A 180 -34.49 -29.24 -16.41
N THR A 181 -35.62 -29.36 -15.71
CA THR A 181 -35.90 -28.64 -14.45
C THR A 181 -35.00 -29.13 -13.32
N ASP A 182 -34.81 -30.45 -13.19
CA ASP A 182 -33.93 -31.05 -12.17
C ASP A 182 -32.46 -30.70 -12.42
N LEU A 183 -32.04 -30.75 -13.69
CA LEU A 183 -30.69 -30.34 -14.09
C LEU A 183 -30.47 -28.86 -13.80
N TYR A 184 -31.46 -28.00 -14.09
CA TYR A 184 -31.42 -26.59 -13.71
C TYR A 184 -31.30 -26.39 -12.20
N GLY A 185 -32.08 -27.12 -11.39
CA GLY A 185 -32.00 -27.07 -9.94
C GLY A 185 -30.61 -27.43 -9.41
N THR A 186 -30.02 -28.50 -9.94
CA THR A 186 -28.67 -28.96 -9.59
C THR A 186 -27.58 -27.95 -10.01
N LEU A 187 -27.67 -27.42 -11.23
CA LEU A 187 -26.76 -26.38 -11.73
C LEU A 187 -26.88 -25.08 -10.92
N ARG A 188 -28.10 -24.70 -10.55
CA ARG A 188 -28.36 -23.52 -9.71
C ARG A 188 -27.77 -23.68 -8.31
N LEU A 189 -28.01 -24.81 -7.64
CA LEU A 189 -27.48 -25.07 -6.30
C LEU A 189 -25.95 -25.08 -6.30
N SER A 190 -25.34 -25.81 -7.25
CA SER A 190 -23.88 -25.87 -7.38
C SER A 190 -23.26 -24.51 -7.70
N SER A 191 -23.94 -23.68 -8.51
CA SER A 191 -23.52 -22.28 -8.76
C SER A 191 -23.58 -21.43 -7.50
N ILE A 192 -24.68 -21.52 -6.72
CA ILE A 192 -24.82 -20.78 -5.45
C ILE A 192 -23.72 -21.18 -4.47
N VAL A 193 -23.48 -22.48 -4.29
CA VAL A 193 -22.43 -22.99 -3.40
C VAL A 193 -21.04 -22.51 -3.86
N SER A 194 -20.76 -22.54 -5.16
CA SER A 194 -19.49 -22.07 -5.72
C SER A 194 -19.28 -20.57 -5.53
N ILE A 195 -20.33 -19.76 -5.68
CA ILE A 195 -20.28 -18.32 -5.39
C ILE A 195 -19.99 -18.08 -3.91
N LEU A 196 -20.70 -18.77 -3.00
CA LEU A 196 -20.50 -18.63 -1.56
C LEU A 196 -19.07 -19.01 -1.14
N ILE A 197 -18.54 -20.11 -1.68
CA ILE A 197 -17.15 -20.51 -1.45
C ILE A 197 -16.20 -19.45 -2.00
N GLY A 198 -16.42 -18.96 -3.21
CA GLY A 198 -15.60 -17.92 -3.83
C GLY A 198 -15.56 -16.65 -2.98
N VAL A 199 -16.72 -16.18 -2.50
CA VAL A 199 -16.82 -15.02 -1.60
C VAL A 199 -16.10 -15.29 -0.28
N ALA A 200 -16.29 -16.46 0.33
CA ALA A 200 -15.61 -16.82 1.58
C ALA A 200 -14.08 -16.84 1.41
N VAL A 201 -13.57 -17.39 0.31
CA VAL A 201 -12.13 -17.41 -0.02
C VAL A 201 -11.60 -16.00 -0.21
N VAL A 202 -12.31 -15.13 -0.94
CA VAL A 202 -11.90 -13.73 -1.16
C VAL A 202 -11.88 -12.96 0.17
N LEU A 203 -12.90 -13.11 1.02
CA LEU A 203 -12.94 -12.46 2.33
C LEU A 203 -11.82 -12.96 3.25
N TRP A 204 -11.57 -14.26 3.27
CA TRP A 204 -10.48 -14.86 4.05
C TRP A 204 -9.11 -14.35 3.58
N MET A 205 -8.88 -14.30 2.27
CA MET A 205 -7.64 -13.78 1.68
C MET A 205 -7.48 -12.28 1.91
N ALA A 206 -8.55 -11.50 1.81
CA ALA A 206 -8.54 -10.07 2.12
C ALA A 206 -8.16 -9.83 3.59
N TRP A 207 -8.74 -10.60 4.51
CA TRP A 207 -8.42 -10.53 5.93
C TRP A 207 -6.94 -10.86 6.21
N LEU A 208 -6.40 -11.91 5.56
CA LEU A 208 -4.98 -12.26 5.64
C LEU A 208 -4.08 -11.15 5.10
N LEU A 209 -4.44 -10.52 3.97
CA LEU A 209 -3.70 -9.39 3.39
C LEU A 209 -3.70 -8.18 4.32
N VAL A 210 -4.86 -7.81 4.87
CA VAL A 210 -4.97 -6.67 5.78
C VAL A 210 -4.08 -6.87 6.99
N ARG A 211 -4.14 -8.02 7.68
CA ARG A 211 -3.22 -8.32 8.79
C ARG A 211 -1.75 -8.35 8.36
N ALA A 212 -1.47 -8.89 7.18
CA ALA A 212 -0.10 -9.00 6.69
C ALA A 212 0.56 -7.65 6.39
N ILE A 213 -0.22 -6.62 6.02
CA ILE A 213 0.28 -5.30 5.58
C ILE A 213 0.05 -4.24 6.66
N MET A 214 -1.13 -4.18 7.28
CA MET A 214 -1.48 -3.12 8.24
C MET A 214 -0.72 -3.23 9.55
N ASP A 215 -0.57 -4.42 10.11
CA ASP A 215 0.10 -4.57 11.41
C ASP A 215 1.57 -4.07 11.37
N PRO A 216 2.42 -4.48 10.39
CA PRO A 216 3.79 -3.98 10.33
C PRO A 216 3.89 -2.53 9.84
N LEU A 217 2.91 -2.07 9.04
CA LEU A 217 2.87 -0.67 8.64
C LEU A 217 2.60 0.24 9.84
N GLN A 218 1.67 -0.14 10.72
CA GLN A 218 1.43 0.55 11.99
C GLN A 218 2.68 0.53 12.89
N GLN A 219 3.42 -0.59 12.91
CA GLN A 219 4.69 -0.67 13.62
C GLN A 219 5.72 0.32 13.05
N ALA A 220 5.87 0.40 11.73
CA ALA A 220 6.77 1.36 11.08
C ALA A 220 6.39 2.81 11.39
N VAL A 221 5.10 3.14 11.36
CA VAL A 221 4.58 4.47 11.74
C VAL A 221 4.88 4.78 13.20
N SER A 222 4.67 3.82 14.11
CA SER A 222 4.99 3.97 15.53
C SER A 222 6.49 4.23 15.74
N VAL A 223 7.36 3.44 15.11
CA VAL A 223 8.82 3.61 15.19
C VAL A 223 9.24 4.99 14.68
N ALA A 224 8.74 5.40 13.50
CA ALA A 224 9.03 6.71 12.95
C ALA A 224 8.58 7.86 13.88
N GLY A 225 7.39 7.74 14.48
CA GLY A 225 6.88 8.71 15.47
C GLY A 225 7.77 8.82 16.71
N ARG A 226 8.32 7.71 17.19
CA ARG A 226 9.24 7.69 18.35
C ARG A 226 10.59 8.33 18.02
N ILE A 227 11.14 8.03 16.85
CA ILE A 227 12.35 8.69 16.35
C ILE A 227 12.14 10.20 16.25
N ALA A 228 10.99 10.63 15.70
CA ALA A 228 10.63 12.05 15.62
C ALA A 228 10.46 12.70 17.01
N GLY A 229 10.06 11.93 18.03
CA GLY A 229 10.00 12.35 19.42
C GLY A 229 11.35 12.34 20.16
N GLY A 230 12.45 11.92 19.52
CA GLY A 230 13.79 11.84 20.13
C GLY A 230 14.06 10.55 20.91
N GLU A 231 13.17 9.57 20.88
CA GLU A 231 13.35 8.28 21.54
C GLU A 231 14.16 7.32 20.64
N LEU A 232 15.48 7.27 20.83
CA LEU A 232 16.41 6.51 19.98
C LEU A 232 16.90 5.18 20.59
N ASP A 233 16.54 4.88 21.84
CA ASP A 233 17.08 3.75 22.63
C ASP A 233 16.28 2.43 22.49
N HIS A 234 15.44 2.29 21.47
CA HIS A 234 14.56 1.13 21.35
C HIS A 234 15.04 0.11 20.30
N SER A 235 15.15 -1.15 20.73
CA SER A 235 15.40 -2.27 19.82
C SER A 235 14.25 -2.45 18.83
N ILE A 236 14.48 -2.09 17.57
CA ILE A 236 13.55 -2.36 16.46
C ILE A 236 13.76 -3.81 16.02
N ARG A 237 12.88 -4.72 16.48
CA ARG A 237 12.89 -6.12 16.06
C ARG A 237 12.27 -6.26 14.67
N VAL A 238 13.05 -6.80 13.73
CA VAL A 238 12.62 -7.08 12.37
C VAL A 238 12.60 -8.60 12.16
N GLU A 239 11.42 -9.19 12.12
CA GLU A 239 11.23 -10.65 11.95
C GLU A 239 10.70 -11.03 10.55
N ARG A 240 10.84 -10.14 9.56
CA ARG A 240 10.30 -10.30 8.21
C ARG A 240 11.37 -10.01 7.15
N ASN A 241 11.30 -10.76 6.05
CA ASN A 241 12.18 -10.64 4.88
C ASN A 241 11.40 -10.17 3.62
N ASP A 242 10.41 -9.30 3.80
CA ASP A 242 9.64 -8.66 2.73
C ASP A 242 9.87 -7.15 2.72
N GLU A 243 9.19 -6.42 1.85
CA GLU A 243 9.36 -4.98 1.66
C GLU A 243 9.11 -4.18 2.96
N LEU A 244 8.23 -4.67 3.86
CA LEU A 244 8.02 -4.04 5.18
C LEU A 244 9.15 -4.36 6.16
N GLY A 245 9.77 -5.54 6.04
CA GLY A 245 11.00 -5.86 6.76
C GLY A 245 12.16 -4.95 6.35
N GLU A 246 12.30 -4.69 5.05
CA GLU A 246 13.28 -3.75 4.52
C GLU A 246 13.04 -2.32 5.04
N LEU A 247 11.78 -1.85 5.03
CA LEU A 247 11.39 -0.57 5.63
C LEU A 247 11.76 -0.47 7.11
N LEU A 248 11.42 -1.49 7.92
CA LEU A 248 11.75 -1.50 9.35
C LEU A 248 13.27 -1.56 9.60
N ASN A 249 14.02 -2.30 8.77
CA ASN A 249 15.49 -2.31 8.82
C ASN A 249 16.09 -0.93 8.49
N ALA A 250 15.55 -0.22 7.49
CA ALA A 250 15.97 1.13 7.15
C ALA A 250 15.69 2.11 8.30
N LEU A 251 14.51 2.02 8.94
CA LEU A 251 14.20 2.80 10.14
C LEU A 251 15.13 2.49 11.31
N ARG A 252 15.54 1.23 11.49
CA ARG A 252 16.54 0.84 12.49
C ARG A 252 17.89 1.50 12.22
N GLY A 253 18.39 1.42 10.99
CA GLY A 253 19.65 2.07 10.61
C GLY A 253 19.61 3.60 10.81
N MET A 254 18.46 4.24 10.55
CA MET A 254 18.25 5.66 10.81
C MET A 254 18.31 5.98 12.32
N ALA A 255 17.64 5.19 13.17
CA ALA A 255 17.68 5.39 14.62
C ALA A 255 19.09 5.20 15.19
N GLU A 256 19.81 4.16 14.76
CA GLU A 256 21.20 3.90 15.15
C GLU A 256 22.12 5.08 14.77
N LYS A 257 21.97 5.62 13.56
CA LYS A 257 22.77 6.77 13.11
C LYS A 257 22.45 8.06 13.85
N LEU A 258 21.17 8.33 14.12
CA LEU A 258 20.79 9.48 14.94
C LEU A 258 21.31 9.34 16.38
N SER A 259 21.28 8.14 16.96
CA SER A 259 21.79 7.88 18.31
C SER A 259 23.30 8.14 18.38
N GLN A 260 24.04 7.67 17.37
CA GLN A 260 25.46 7.96 17.23
C GLN A 260 25.74 9.48 17.18
N ILE A 261 25.02 10.21 16.33
CA ILE A 261 25.19 11.68 16.19
C ILE A 261 24.90 12.40 17.51
N VAL A 262 23.81 12.05 18.19
CA VAL A 262 23.47 12.65 19.50
C VAL A 262 24.53 12.32 20.55
N GLY A 263 25.07 11.11 20.55
CA GLY A 263 26.18 10.71 21.42
C GLY A 263 27.45 11.52 21.18
N GLU A 264 27.82 11.72 19.91
CA GLU A 264 28.97 12.54 19.51
C GLU A 264 28.80 14.01 19.93
N VAL A 265 27.62 14.59 19.72
CA VAL A 265 27.30 15.97 20.14
C VAL A 265 27.35 16.13 21.66
N ARG A 266 26.84 15.13 22.42
CA ARG A 266 26.92 15.14 23.89
C ARG A 266 28.36 15.06 24.37
N GLY A 267 29.17 14.16 23.81
CA GLY A 267 30.59 14.06 24.15
C GLY A 267 31.38 15.33 23.82
N ALA A 268 31.09 15.98 22.70
CA ALA A 268 31.65 17.29 22.36
C ALA A 268 31.23 18.37 23.36
N SER A 269 29.96 18.37 23.78
CA SER A 269 29.44 19.32 24.78
C SER A 269 30.08 19.14 26.16
N ASP A 270 30.28 17.89 26.61
CA ASP A 270 30.97 17.58 27.86
C ASP A 270 32.45 18.02 27.81
N SER A 271 33.10 17.85 26.65
CA SER A 271 34.47 18.33 26.42
C SER A 271 34.55 19.84 26.50
N VAL A 272 33.63 20.56 25.82
CA VAL A 272 33.55 22.03 25.90
C VAL A 272 33.28 22.50 27.33
N SER A 273 32.38 21.83 28.07
CA SER A 273 32.09 22.16 29.47
C SER A 273 33.34 21.99 30.35
N THR A 274 34.12 20.93 30.12
CA THR A 274 35.37 20.68 30.83
C THR A 274 36.41 21.76 30.51
N SER A 275 36.66 22.05 29.22
CA SER A 275 37.56 23.14 28.82
C SER A 275 37.13 24.49 29.41
N ALA A 276 35.83 24.78 29.45
CA ALA A 276 35.32 26.02 30.03
C ALA A 276 35.63 26.12 31.54
N ARG A 277 35.55 25.01 32.29
CA ARG A 277 35.94 24.98 33.71
C ARG A 277 37.45 25.16 33.90
N GLU A 278 38.27 24.54 33.05
CA GLU A 278 39.73 24.73 33.07
C GLU A 278 40.11 26.19 32.77
N ILE A 279 39.47 26.82 31.78
CA ILE A 279 39.65 28.23 31.47
C ILE A 279 39.25 29.10 32.66
N ALA A 280 38.11 28.83 33.30
CA ALA A 280 37.67 29.58 34.47
C ALA A 280 38.68 29.49 35.62
N ALA A 281 39.15 28.28 35.94
CA ALA A 281 40.17 28.07 36.97
C ALA A 281 41.50 28.75 36.62
N GLY A 282 41.93 28.69 35.35
CA GLY A 282 43.12 29.38 34.88
C GLY A 282 42.99 30.90 34.93
N ASN A 283 41.78 31.43 34.72
CA ASN A 283 41.50 32.86 34.83
C ASN A 283 41.52 33.33 36.30
N ASP A 284 41.07 32.50 37.25
CA ASP A 284 41.17 32.79 38.68
C ASP A 284 42.64 32.82 39.15
N ASP A 285 43.48 31.86 38.73
CA ASP A 285 44.92 31.87 39.00
C ASP A 285 45.61 33.11 38.41
N LEU A 286 45.29 33.45 37.15
CA LEU A 286 45.84 34.63 36.51
C LEU A 286 45.41 35.91 37.23
N SER A 287 44.15 36.00 37.66
CA SER A 287 43.63 37.12 38.44
C SER A 287 44.37 37.26 39.77
N GLN A 288 44.56 36.16 40.50
CA GLN A 288 45.33 36.14 41.75
C GLN A 288 46.77 36.61 41.52
N ARG A 289 47.48 36.07 40.53
CA ARG A 289 48.84 36.49 40.19
C ARG A 289 48.92 37.96 39.76
N THR A 290 47.90 38.46 39.06
CA THR A 290 47.80 39.88 38.68
C THR A 290 47.63 40.74 39.93
N GLN A 291 46.84 40.30 40.92
CA GLN A 291 46.67 40.96 42.21
C GLN A 291 47.98 40.99 42.99
N GLU A 292 48.69 39.86 43.08
CA GLU A 292 50.01 39.76 43.72
C GLU A 292 51.04 40.66 43.05
N GLN A 293 51.07 40.69 41.71
CA GLN A 293 51.96 41.57 40.96
C GLN A 293 51.62 43.06 41.17
N ALA A 294 50.32 43.40 41.28
CA ALA A 294 49.90 44.76 41.62
C ALA A 294 50.38 45.16 43.03
N SER A 295 50.25 44.27 44.02
CA SER A 295 50.78 44.51 45.37
C SER A 295 52.31 44.64 45.41
N ALA A 296 53.04 43.80 44.66
CA ALA A 296 54.49 43.91 44.55
C ALA A 296 54.92 45.24 43.89
N LEU A 297 54.17 45.71 42.89
CA LEU A 297 54.37 47.03 42.29
C LEU A 297 54.08 48.16 43.28
N GLU A 298 53.06 48.03 44.13
CA GLU A 298 52.73 48.99 45.18
C GLU A 298 53.84 49.07 46.24
N GLU A 299 54.38 47.91 46.68
CA GLU A 299 55.53 47.86 47.60
C GLU A 299 56.79 48.44 46.96
N THR A 300 57.01 48.19 45.66
CA THR A 300 58.11 48.80 44.90
C THR A 300 57.94 50.32 44.83
N ALA A 301 56.73 50.82 44.57
CA ALA A 301 56.44 52.25 44.54
C ALA A 301 56.68 52.90 45.92
N SER A 302 56.22 52.27 47.01
CA SER A 302 56.48 52.75 48.37
C SER A 302 57.97 52.75 48.72
N SER A 303 58.70 51.70 48.33
CA SER A 303 60.16 51.62 48.49
C SER A 303 60.86 52.74 47.71
N MET A 304 60.37 53.07 46.51
CA MET A 304 60.86 54.19 45.71
C MET A 304 60.56 55.54 46.36
N GLU A 305 59.41 55.74 47.00
CA GLU A 305 59.12 56.94 47.79
C GLU A 305 60.05 57.07 48.99
N GLN A 306 60.25 55.98 49.74
CA GLN A 306 61.18 55.96 50.86
C GLN A 306 62.62 56.24 50.40
N MET A 307 63.06 55.61 49.31
CA MET A 307 64.37 55.85 48.71
C MET A 307 64.52 57.31 48.27
N THR A 308 63.50 57.89 47.64
CA THR A 308 63.48 59.31 47.26
C THR A 308 63.60 60.22 48.48
N SER A 309 62.93 59.88 49.59
CA SER A 309 63.06 60.59 50.86
C SER A 309 64.47 60.50 51.43
N THR A 310 65.08 59.31 51.45
CA THR A 310 66.47 59.12 51.90
C THR A 310 67.46 59.86 51.01
N VAL A 311 67.26 59.86 49.69
CA VAL A 311 68.10 60.62 48.74
C VAL A 311 67.99 62.13 49.03
N LYS A 312 66.77 62.63 49.29
CA LYS A 312 66.55 64.03 49.68
C LYS A 312 67.27 64.35 51.01
N GLN A 313 67.15 63.48 52.01
CA GLN A 313 67.83 63.62 53.28
C GLN A 313 69.35 63.60 53.13
N ASN A 314 69.91 62.72 52.29
CA ASN A 314 71.34 62.69 51.99
C ASN A 314 71.81 63.97 51.29
N ALA A 315 71.00 64.51 50.37
CA ALA A 315 71.30 65.80 49.73
C ALA A 315 71.33 66.96 50.75
N ASP A 316 70.39 66.98 51.70
CA ASP A 316 70.37 67.99 52.77
C ASP A 316 71.54 67.81 53.75
N ASN A 317 71.88 66.57 54.13
CA ASN A 317 73.06 66.26 54.92
C ASN A 317 74.35 66.70 54.21
N ALA A 318 74.47 66.47 52.91
CA ALA A 318 75.61 66.92 52.12
C ALA A 318 75.72 68.45 52.08
N ARG A 319 74.59 69.17 51.96
CA ARG A 319 74.55 70.64 52.10
C ARG A 319 74.99 71.09 53.49
N GLN A 320 74.53 70.43 54.54
CA GLN A 320 74.87 70.76 55.92
C GLN A 320 76.35 70.48 56.23
N ALA A 321 76.88 69.35 55.76
CA ALA A 321 78.30 69.03 55.82
C ALA A 321 79.16 70.05 55.07
N ASN A 322 78.70 70.50 53.88
CA ASN A 322 79.36 71.57 53.16
C ASN A 322 79.36 72.89 53.95
N HIS A 323 78.24 73.25 54.60
CA HIS A 323 78.19 74.42 55.49
C HIS A 323 79.17 74.31 56.66
N LEU A 324 79.25 73.14 57.31
CA LEU A 324 80.20 72.86 58.38
C LEU A 324 81.66 72.96 57.89
N ALA A 325 81.96 72.42 56.71
CA ALA A 325 83.29 72.51 56.11
C ALA A 325 83.69 73.95 55.79
N VAL A 326 82.77 74.76 55.26
CA VAL A 326 82.98 76.21 55.03
C VAL A 326 83.18 76.94 56.36
N GLY A 327 82.40 76.61 57.39
CA GLY A 327 82.57 77.17 58.74
C GLY A 327 83.92 76.82 59.38
N ALA A 328 84.33 75.55 59.30
CA ALA A 328 85.63 75.08 59.79
C ALA A 328 86.80 75.75 59.03
N ARG A 329 86.67 75.94 57.72
CA ARG A 329 87.63 76.70 56.91
C ARG A 329 87.73 78.15 57.38
N SER A 330 86.60 78.83 57.62
CA SER A 330 86.59 80.19 58.15
C SER A 330 87.26 80.29 59.54
N GLN A 331 87.04 79.29 60.39
CA GLN A 331 87.70 79.21 61.70
C GLN A 331 89.21 78.95 61.58
N ALA A 332 89.64 78.14 60.62
CA ALA A 332 91.05 77.92 60.32
C ALA A 332 91.72 79.19 59.75
N GLU A 333 91.01 79.98 58.93
CA GLU A 333 91.49 81.29 58.44
C GLU A 333 91.69 82.28 59.60
N LYS A 334 90.73 82.38 60.53
CA LYS A 334 90.90 83.17 61.77
C LYS A 334 92.03 82.66 62.66
N GLY A 335 92.20 81.34 62.76
CA GLY A 335 93.32 80.72 63.47
C GLY A 335 94.68 81.08 62.82
N GLY A 336 94.75 81.10 61.49
CA GLY A 336 95.92 81.55 60.74
C GLY A 336 96.27 83.01 61.01
N GLU A 337 95.27 83.88 61.17
CA GLU A 337 95.46 85.29 61.53
C GLU A 337 96.07 85.48 62.93
N VAL A 338 95.61 84.68 63.91
CA VAL A 338 96.18 84.66 65.27
C VAL A 338 97.63 84.15 65.26
N VAL A 339 97.94 83.14 64.46
CA VAL A 339 99.31 82.63 64.30
C VAL A 339 100.21 83.69 63.65
N MET A 340 99.73 84.44 62.65
CA MET A 340 100.47 85.57 62.08
C MET A 340 100.74 86.67 63.10
N GLN A 341 99.76 87.01 63.96
CA GLN A 341 99.99 87.95 65.06
C GLN A 341 101.06 87.46 66.04
N ALA A 342 101.10 86.17 66.35
CA ALA A 342 102.13 85.57 67.21
C ALA A 342 103.53 85.61 66.56
N VAL A 343 103.65 85.36 65.25
CA VAL A 343 104.91 85.50 64.51
C VAL A 343 105.38 86.95 64.48
N SER A 344 104.46 87.90 64.28
CA SER A 344 104.78 89.34 64.33
C SER A 344 105.27 89.78 65.72
N ALA A 345 104.64 89.29 66.79
CA ALA A 345 105.09 89.52 68.17
C ALA A 345 106.48 88.91 68.44
N MET A 346 106.74 87.69 67.96
CA MET A 346 108.08 87.08 68.00
C MET A 346 109.12 87.88 67.22
N GLY A 347 108.74 88.45 66.07
CA GLY A 347 109.59 89.36 65.29
C GLY A 347 109.93 90.64 66.05
N ALA A 348 108.96 91.23 66.75
CA ALA A 348 109.16 92.39 67.61
C ALA A 348 110.08 92.07 68.81
N ILE A 349 109.97 90.87 69.40
CA ILE A 349 110.87 90.41 70.47
C ILE A 349 112.31 90.25 69.96
N ASN A 350 112.50 89.69 68.76
CA ASN A 350 113.82 89.55 68.14
C ASN A 350 114.44 90.93 67.85
N ALA A 351 113.66 91.87 67.32
CA ALA A 351 114.11 93.25 67.10
C ALA A 351 114.48 93.95 68.43
N SER A 352 113.69 93.76 69.49
CA SER A 352 114.00 94.28 70.82
C SER A 352 115.27 93.66 71.42
N SER A 353 115.49 92.36 71.20
CA SER A 353 116.68 91.64 71.66
C SER A 353 117.95 92.10 70.94
N ARG A 354 117.89 92.40 69.63
CA ARG A 354 119.02 93.03 68.90
C ARG A 354 119.31 94.43 69.41
N LYS A 355 118.27 95.22 69.72
CA LYS A 355 118.44 96.57 70.28
C LYS A 355 119.07 96.54 71.67
N ILE A 356 118.79 95.51 72.47
CA ILE A 356 119.51 95.24 73.74
C ILE A 356 120.97 94.86 73.47
N ALA A 357 121.26 94.03 72.45
CA ALA A 357 122.63 93.67 72.09
C ALA A 357 123.45 94.88 71.61
N ASP A 358 122.85 95.77 70.81
CA ASP A 358 123.48 97.03 70.37
C ASP A 358 123.75 97.98 71.57
N ILE A 359 122.84 98.05 72.55
CA ILE A 359 123.05 98.83 73.78
C ILE A 359 124.18 98.22 74.64
N ILE A 360 124.27 96.88 74.75
CA ILE A 360 125.38 96.23 75.46
C ILE A 360 126.71 96.51 74.77
N GLY A 361 126.75 96.53 73.44
CA GLY A 361 127.96 96.90 72.68
C GLY A 361 128.43 98.33 72.98
N VAL A 362 127.51 99.29 73.09
CA VAL A 362 127.83 100.68 73.45
C VAL A 362 128.24 100.82 74.94
N ILE A 363 127.72 99.98 75.84
CA ILE A 363 128.13 99.97 77.25
C ILE A 363 129.55 99.40 77.42
N ASP A 364 129.94 98.40 76.63
CA ASP A 364 131.33 97.88 76.61
C ASP A 364 132.33 98.92 76.06
N GLU A 365 131.91 99.75 75.10
CA GLU A 365 132.75 100.79 74.51
C GLU A 365 132.93 102.02 75.44
N ILE A 366 131.95 102.31 76.30
CA ILE A 366 132.05 103.38 77.33
C ILE A 366 132.89 102.92 78.54
N ALA A 367 132.91 101.63 78.87
CA ALA A 367 133.70 101.09 79.98
C ALA A 367 135.22 101.04 79.71
N PHE A 368 135.68 101.22 78.47
CA PHE A 368 137.11 101.24 78.12
C PHE A 368 137.72 102.66 78.05
N GLN A 369 136.90 103.72 78.18
CA GLN A 369 137.34 105.12 78.24
C GLN A 369 137.38 105.72 79.66
N THR A 370 137.21 104.88 80.68
CA THR A 370 137.54 105.13 82.10
C THR A 370 138.45 104.02 82.58
#